data_AF-A0A319E4N3-F1
#
_entry.id   AF-A0A319E4N3-F1
#
_cell.length_a   1.000
_cell.length_b   1.000
_cell.length_c   1.000
_cell.angle_alpha   90.00
_cell.angle_beta   90.00
_cell.angle_gamma   90.00
#
_symmetry.space_group_name_H-M   'P 1'
#
loop_
_entity.id
_entity.type
_entity.pdbx_description
1 polymer ?
#
loop_
_entity_poly.entity_id
_entity_poly.type
_entity_poly.pdbx_seq_one_letter_code
_entity_poly.pdbx_strand_id
1 'polypeptide(L)'
;MGRVTTKDMCSVFWSAWKQIPGDTQCYLTVELAIDGLSEYRVIILYYMPALFAKVLSLTADCPRDKKVNAIACLMMLMMRAYNSIIPHEPVQGPIFEIDMTDAIEFVGKNAAAIVENPFVLNRYRFPGDDADA
;
A
#
# COMPACT_ATOMS: atom_id res chain seq x y z
N MET A 1 5.01 10.82 -1.45
CA MET A 1 4.47 10.04 -2.60
C MET A 1 5.30 10.32 -3.85
N GLY A 2 5.64 9.30 -4.63
CA GLY A 2 6.58 9.40 -5.76
C GLY A 2 6.11 10.36 -6.86
N ARG A 3 7.07 11.01 -7.53
CA ARG A 3 6.80 11.86 -8.69
C ARG A 3 6.19 10.98 -9.78
N VAL A 4 4.92 11.23 -10.08
CA VAL A 4 4.28 10.61 -11.24
C VAL A 4 4.79 11.32 -12.49
N THR A 5 5.32 10.57 -13.46
CA THR A 5 6.03 11.12 -14.61
C THR A 5 5.11 11.62 -15.72
N THR A 6 3.81 11.28 -15.69
CA THR A 6 2.84 11.67 -16.71
C THR A 6 1.49 12.08 -16.12
N LYS A 7 0.77 12.96 -16.84
CA LYS A 7 -0.59 13.39 -16.46
C LYS A 7 -1.56 12.21 -16.39
N ASP A 8 -1.42 11.26 -17.31
CA ASP A 8 -2.26 10.07 -17.35
C ASP A 8 -2.10 9.21 -16.10
N MET A 9 -0.85 8.94 -15.71
CA MET A 9 -0.58 8.17 -14.51
C MET A 9 -1.06 8.92 -13.26
N CYS A 10 -0.93 10.26 -13.21
CA CYS A 10 -1.47 11.07 -12.11
C CYS A 10 -3.00 10.90 -12.01
N SER A 11 -3.67 10.90 -13.15
CA SER A 11 -5.11 10.67 -13.23
C SER A 11 -5.49 9.24 -12.80
N VAL A 12 -4.69 8.21 -13.10
CA VAL A 12 -4.92 6.84 -12.61
C VAL A 12 -4.78 6.77 -11.09
N PHE A 13 -3.73 7.35 -10.51
CA PHE A 13 -3.55 7.42 -9.05
C PHE A 13 -4.69 8.18 -8.37
N TRP A 14 -5.14 9.29 -8.96
CA TRP A 14 -6.26 10.05 -8.43
C TRP A 14 -7.58 9.27 -8.48
N SER A 15 -7.85 8.58 -9.58
CA SER A 15 -9.01 7.68 -9.70
C SER A 15 -8.94 6.57 -8.64
N ALA A 16 -7.77 5.98 -8.41
CA ALA A 16 -7.58 4.94 -7.40
C ALA A 16 -7.81 5.47 -5.98
N TRP A 17 -7.26 6.63 -5.68
CA TRP A 17 -7.47 7.33 -4.41
C TRP A 17 -8.96 7.61 -4.16
N LYS A 18 -9.71 8.03 -5.18
CA LYS A 18 -11.16 8.27 -5.06
C LYS A 18 -12.00 7.01 -4.90
N GLN A 19 -11.48 5.83 -5.25
CA GLN A 19 -12.19 4.56 -5.11
C GLN A 19 -12.02 3.90 -3.74
N ILE A 20 -10.95 4.20 -3.02
CA ILE A 20 -10.77 3.64 -1.67
C ILE A 20 -11.73 4.31 -0.66
N PRO A 21 -12.14 3.60 0.42
CA PRO A 21 -13.02 4.14 1.45
C PRO A 21 -12.49 5.45 2.05
N GLY A 22 -13.40 6.35 2.46
CA GLY A 22 -13.04 7.65 3.06
C GLY A 22 -12.16 7.51 4.31
N ASP A 23 -12.44 6.50 5.14
CA ASP A 23 -11.64 6.21 6.34
C ASP A 23 -10.22 5.80 5.96
N THR A 24 -10.05 4.98 4.92
CA THR A 24 -8.74 4.61 4.37
C THR A 24 -7.99 5.84 3.86
N GLN A 25 -8.68 6.77 3.17
CA GLN A 25 -8.06 8.00 2.68
C GLN A 25 -7.56 8.87 3.84
N CYS A 26 -8.40 9.06 4.86
CA CYS A 26 -8.08 9.83 6.05
C CYS A 26 -6.87 9.23 6.77
N TYR A 27 -6.92 7.92 7.02
CA TYR A 27 -5.87 7.19 7.71
C TYR A 27 -4.53 7.26 6.96
N LEU A 28 -4.52 6.96 5.65
CA LEU A 28 -3.32 7.08 4.84
C LEU A 28 -2.76 8.52 4.79
N THR A 29 -3.64 9.53 4.82
CA THR A 29 -3.20 10.93 4.84
C THR A 29 -2.49 11.27 6.14
N VAL A 30 -3.00 10.78 7.28
CA VAL A 30 -2.38 10.96 8.60
C VAL A 30 -1.04 10.24 8.66
N GLU A 31 -1.01 8.93 8.37
CA GLU A 31 0.22 8.12 8.47
C GLU A 31 1.34 8.64 7.57
N LEU A 32 1.01 9.00 6.33
CA LEU A 32 2.00 9.51 5.39
C LEU A 32 2.46 10.95 5.69
N ALA A 33 1.77 11.66 6.59
CA ALA A 33 2.14 13.00 7.03
C ALA A 33 3.01 13.01 8.29
N ILE A 34 3.20 11.87 8.97
CA ILE A 34 4.09 11.78 10.12
C ILE A 34 5.53 11.97 9.65
N ASP A 35 6.13 13.09 10.05
CA ASP A 35 7.48 13.52 9.63
C ASP A 35 8.60 13.06 10.56
N GLY A 36 8.26 12.40 11.67
CA GLY A 36 9.20 11.98 12.72
C GLY A 36 9.71 13.07 13.63
N LEU A 37 9.20 14.30 13.49
CA LEU A 37 9.44 15.40 14.42
C LEU A 37 8.30 15.54 15.45
N SER A 38 7.15 14.94 15.15
CA SER A 38 5.98 14.89 16.04
C SER A 38 6.11 13.85 17.16
N GLU A 39 5.17 13.88 18.12
CA GLU A 39 5.07 12.93 19.24
C GLU A 39 4.60 11.52 18.82
N TYR A 40 4.35 11.32 17.52
CA TYR A 40 3.86 10.06 16.97
C TYR A 40 5.00 9.21 16.44
N ARG A 41 4.91 7.90 16.69
CA ARG A 41 5.83 6.90 16.13
C ARG A 41 5.73 6.92 14.59
N VAL A 42 6.87 7.06 13.92
CA VAL A 42 6.94 6.95 12.46
C VAL A 42 6.92 5.49 12.05
N ILE A 43 6.02 5.12 11.15
CA ILE A 43 6.03 3.82 10.50
C ILE A 43 6.47 4.00 9.04
N ILE A 44 7.52 3.31 8.63
CA ILE A 44 7.96 3.26 7.24
C ILE A 44 7.64 1.88 6.68
N LEU A 45 6.83 1.84 5.63
CA LEU A 45 6.64 0.63 4.83
C LEU A 45 7.85 0.43 3.92
N TYR A 46 8.87 -0.26 4.44
CA TYR A 46 10.11 -0.52 3.75
C TYR A 46 9.85 -1.33 2.47
N TYR A 47 10.51 -1.00 1.36
CA TYR A 47 10.25 -1.55 0.03
C TYR A 47 8.86 -1.32 -0.60
N MET A 48 7.95 -0.56 0.03
CA MET A 48 6.66 -0.23 -0.61
C MET A 48 6.81 0.40 -2.01
N PRO A 49 7.78 1.30 -2.29
CA PRO A 49 8.01 1.79 -3.66
C PRO A 49 8.33 0.68 -4.68
N ALA A 50 9.08 -0.35 -4.27
CA ALA A 50 9.39 -1.49 -5.13
C ALA A 50 8.14 -2.33 -5.41
N LEU A 51 7.27 -2.50 -4.40
CA LEU A 51 5.98 -3.16 -4.57
C LEU A 51 5.07 -2.41 -5.56
N PHE A 52 4.98 -1.08 -5.45
CA PHE A 52 4.28 -0.25 -6.45
C PHE A 52 4.86 -0.44 -7.85
N ALA A 53 6.19 -0.35 -8.00
CA ALA A 53 6.84 -0.52 -9.29
C ALA A 53 6.52 -1.88 -9.92
N LYS A 54 6.53 -2.95 -9.12
CA LYS A 54 6.24 -4.31 -9.58
C LYS A 54 4.79 -4.48 -10.03
N VAL A 55 3.83 -3.97 -9.28
CA VAL A 55 2.41 -4.06 -9.68
C VAL A 55 2.13 -3.18 -10.91
N LEU A 56 2.73 -1.99 -10.98
CA LEU A 56 2.64 -1.12 -12.16
C LEU A 56 3.26 -1.76 -13.40
N SER A 57 4.39 -2.47 -13.26
CA SER A 57 5.00 -3.19 -14.39
C SER A 57 4.12 -4.36 -14.85
N LEU A 58 3.52 -5.11 -13.92
CA LEU A 58 2.61 -6.21 -14.25
C LEU A 58 1.35 -5.72 -14.97
N THR A 59 0.86 -4.53 -14.61
CA THR A 59 -0.37 -3.96 -15.18
C THR A 59 -0.12 -2.95 -16.30
N ALA A 60 1.12 -2.85 -16.81
CA ALA A 60 1.51 -1.83 -17.78
C ALA A 60 0.67 -1.84 -19.07
N ASP A 61 0.33 -3.03 -19.56
CA ASP A 61 -0.47 -3.22 -20.78
C ASP A 61 -1.97 -3.45 -20.50
N CYS A 62 -2.38 -3.40 -19.22
CA CYS A 62 -3.77 -3.59 -18.85
C CYS A 62 -4.62 -2.34 -19.17
N PRO A 63 -5.95 -2.54 -19.35
CA PRO A 63 -6.90 -1.43 -19.41
C PRO A 63 -6.80 -0.52 -18.18
N ARG A 64 -7.17 0.75 -18.37
CA ARG A 64 -7.10 1.79 -17.34
C ARG A 64 -7.77 1.36 -16.03
N ASP A 65 -8.97 0.79 -16.08
CA ASP A 65 -9.72 0.40 -14.88
C ASP A 65 -8.97 -0.64 -14.04
N LYS A 66 -8.26 -1.58 -14.68
CA LYS A 66 -7.43 -2.55 -13.97
C LYS A 66 -6.23 -1.89 -13.29
N LYS A 67 -5.58 -0.92 -13.94
CA LYS A 67 -4.48 -0.14 -13.32
C LYS A 67 -4.98 0.63 -12.11
N VAL A 68 -6.15 1.28 -12.24
CA VAL A 68 -6.81 1.98 -11.12
C VAL A 68 -7.08 1.02 -9.97
N ASN A 69 -7.70 -0.12 -10.23
CA ASN A 69 -8.02 -1.12 -9.20
C ASN A 69 -6.76 -1.67 -8.53
N ALA A 70 -5.67 -1.91 -9.28
CA ALA A 70 -4.41 -2.40 -8.74
C ALA A 70 -3.77 -1.40 -7.77
N ILE A 71 -3.75 -0.11 -8.13
CA ILE A 71 -3.26 0.96 -7.24
C ILE A 71 -4.15 1.09 -6.01
N ALA A 72 -5.48 1.02 -6.16
CA ALA A 72 -6.41 1.08 -5.04
C ALA A 72 -6.17 -0.09 -4.06
N CYS A 73 -5.95 -1.30 -4.58
CA CYS A 73 -5.61 -2.47 -3.76
C CYS A 73 -4.26 -2.30 -3.03
N LEU A 74 -3.26 -1.67 -3.67
CA LEU A 74 -2.00 -1.33 -2.98
C LEU A 74 -2.20 -0.31 -1.86
N MET A 75 -3.04 0.71 -2.06
CA MET A 75 -3.37 1.67 -1.00
C MET A 75 -4.10 1.00 0.17
N MET A 76 -5.03 0.07 -0.13
CA MET A 76 -5.69 -0.74 0.91
C MET A 76 -4.70 -1.64 1.65
N LEU A 77 -3.73 -2.24 0.94
CA LEU A 77 -2.66 -3.02 1.55
C LEU A 77 -1.80 -2.15 2.49
N MET A 78 -1.46 -0.92 2.09
CA MET A 78 -0.72 0.01 2.96
C MET A 78 -1.50 0.32 4.24
N MET A 79 -2.79 0.64 4.14
CA MET A 79 -3.63 0.91 5.32
C MET A 79 -3.69 -0.31 6.25
N ARG A 80 -3.76 -1.52 5.70
CA ARG A 80 -3.68 -2.76 6.49
C ARG A 80 -2.31 -2.94 7.14
N ALA A 81 -1.22 -2.61 6.45
CA ALA A 81 0.14 -2.69 7.00
C ALA A 81 0.27 -1.77 8.22
N TYR A 82 -0.13 -0.52 8.09
CA TYR A 82 -0.11 0.44 9.19
C TYR A 82 -1.02 0.00 10.36
N ASN A 83 -2.22 -0.51 10.09
CA ASN A 83 -3.14 -1.02 11.13
C ASN A 83 -2.72 -2.36 11.75
N SER A 84 -1.85 -3.14 11.10
CA SER A 84 -1.39 -4.43 11.64
C SER A 84 -0.46 -4.26 12.85
N ILE A 85 -0.05 -3.03 13.16
CA ILE A 85 0.76 -2.69 14.32
C ILE A 85 -0.14 -2.04 15.39
N ILE A 86 -0.18 -2.67 16.56
CA ILE A 86 -0.88 -2.24 17.78
C ILE A 86 -0.20 -0.96 18.37
N PRO A 87 -0.94 -0.14 19.14
CA PRO A 87 -1.51 1.14 18.73
C PRO A 87 -0.46 2.27 18.54
N HIS A 88 -0.89 3.42 18.03
CA HIS A 88 -0.15 4.68 18.12
C HIS A 88 0.14 5.04 19.58
N GLU A 89 1.16 4.44 20.17
CA GLU A 89 1.65 4.85 21.48
C GLU A 89 2.38 6.18 21.30
N PRO A 90 2.05 7.19 22.13
CA PRO A 90 2.79 8.45 22.18
C PRO A 90 4.17 8.17 22.76
N VAL A 91 5.09 7.75 21.91
CA VAL A 91 6.46 7.47 22.28
C VAL A 91 7.35 8.11 21.24
N GLN A 92 8.09 9.15 21.66
CA GLN A 92 9.33 9.52 20.98
C GLN A 92 10.19 8.26 20.93
N GLY A 93 10.38 7.70 19.74
CA GLY A 93 10.94 6.37 19.58
C GLY A 93 11.55 6.17 18.21
N PRO A 94 12.26 5.05 18.02
CA PRO A 94 12.87 4.73 16.75
C PRO A 94 11.80 4.62 15.66
N ILE A 95 12.19 4.98 14.43
CA ILE A 95 11.42 4.70 13.23
C ILE A 95 11.14 3.19 13.18
N PHE A 96 9.87 2.82 13.06
CA PHE A 96 9.48 1.43 12.92
C PHE A 96 9.37 1.09 11.44
N GLU A 97 10.06 0.06 11.00
CA GLU A 97 10.06 -0.37 9.60
C GLU A 97 9.21 -1.64 9.45
N ILE A 98 8.24 -1.60 8.54
CA ILE A 98 7.53 -2.80 8.09
C ILE A 98 8.19 -3.30 6.82
N ASP A 99 8.80 -4.47 6.89
CA ASP A 99 9.40 -5.09 5.71
C ASP A 99 8.31 -5.63 4.76
N MET A 100 8.28 -5.11 3.53
CA MET A 100 7.35 -5.54 2.48
C MET A 100 7.95 -6.59 1.53
N THR A 101 9.10 -7.19 1.84
CA THR A 101 9.78 -8.19 1.00
C THR A 101 8.87 -9.39 0.71
N ASP A 102 8.16 -9.90 1.72
CA ASP A 102 7.22 -11.02 1.57
C ASP A 102 6.02 -10.64 0.67
N ALA A 103 5.55 -9.39 0.75
CA ALA A 103 4.50 -8.88 -0.14
C ALA A 103 4.99 -8.80 -1.59
N ILE A 104 6.25 -8.41 -1.80
CA ILE A 104 6.89 -8.41 -3.13
C ILE A 104 6.99 -9.84 -3.66
N GLU A 105 7.38 -10.81 -2.83
CA GLU A 105 7.43 -12.22 -3.21
C GLU A 105 6.02 -12.74 -3.56
N PHE A 106 5.02 -12.44 -2.74
CA PHE A 106 3.61 -12.79 -2.98
C PHE A 106 3.12 -12.25 -4.33
N VAL A 107 3.40 -10.99 -4.65
CA VAL A 107 3.06 -10.41 -5.96
C VAL A 107 3.77 -11.13 -7.10
N GLY A 108 5.02 -11.56 -6.89
CA GLY A 108 5.75 -12.37 -7.87
C GLY A 108 5.09 -13.72 -8.14
N LYS A 109 4.75 -14.45 -7.07
CA LYS A 109 4.09 -15.76 -7.15
C LYS A 109 2.69 -15.69 -7.77
N ASN A 110 1.99 -14.57 -7.58
CA ASN A 110 0.61 -14.36 -8.04
C ASN A 110 0.49 -13.42 -9.26
N ALA A 111 1.57 -13.22 -10.02
CA ALA A 111 1.62 -12.22 -11.09
C ALA A 111 0.46 -12.35 -12.11
N ALA A 112 0.21 -13.57 -12.62
CA ALA A 112 -0.88 -13.82 -13.57
C ALA A 112 -2.25 -13.51 -12.95
N ALA A 113 -2.48 -13.92 -11.70
CA ALA A 113 -3.73 -13.68 -10.99
C ALA A 113 -3.96 -12.19 -10.71
N ILE A 114 -2.91 -11.41 -10.47
CA ILE A 114 -2.99 -9.95 -10.27
C ILE A 114 -3.37 -9.23 -11.57
N VAL A 115 -2.82 -9.67 -12.70
CA VAL A 115 -3.17 -9.13 -14.03
C VAL A 115 -4.63 -9.43 -14.36
N GLU A 116 -5.11 -10.61 -14.02
CA GLU A 116 -6.52 -10.99 -14.19
C GLU A 116 -7.42 -10.19 -13.23
N ASN A 117 -7.11 -10.22 -11.94
CA ASN A 117 -7.89 -9.67 -10.85
C ASN A 117 -6.97 -9.09 -9.73
N PRO A 118 -6.74 -7.76 -9.70
CA PRO A 118 -5.86 -7.13 -8.71
C PRO A 118 -6.31 -7.29 -7.24
N PHE A 119 -7.58 -7.65 -6.99
CA PHE A 119 -8.11 -7.86 -5.63
C PHE A 119 -7.45 -9.06 -4.91
N VAL A 120 -6.66 -9.88 -5.60
CA VAL A 120 -5.80 -10.90 -4.99
C VAL A 120 -4.87 -10.29 -3.93
N LEU A 121 -4.44 -9.03 -4.10
CA LEU A 121 -3.64 -8.29 -3.10
C LEU A 121 -4.32 -8.18 -1.72
N ASN A 122 -5.66 -8.14 -1.67
CA ASN A 122 -6.39 -8.06 -0.42
C ASN A 122 -6.32 -9.36 0.40
N ARG A 123 -5.87 -10.47 -0.21
CA ARG A 123 -5.70 -11.76 0.46
C ARG A 123 -4.31 -11.92 1.09
N TYR A 124 -3.36 -11.04 0.79
CA TYR A 124 -2.06 -11.05 1.45
C TYR A 124 -2.25 -10.89 2.96
N ARG A 125 -1.51 -11.68 3.75
CA ARG A 125 -1.50 -11.63 5.22
C ARG A 125 -0.11 -11.22 5.66
N PHE A 126 -0.06 -10.31 6.63
CA PHE A 126 1.21 -9.89 7.20
C PHE A 126 1.73 -10.98 8.15
N PRO A 127 3.05 -11.18 8.26
CA PRO A 127 3.60 -12.05 9.30
C PRO A 127 3.11 -11.60 10.68
N GLY A 128 2.51 -12.51 11.46
CA GLY A 128 1.89 -12.17 12.74
C GLY A 128 0.40 -11.82 12.68
N ASP A 129 -0.23 -11.83 11.49
CA ASP A 129 -1.69 -12.02 11.37
C ASP A 129 -2.05 -13.45 11.83
N ASP A 130 -1.91 -13.76 13.13
CA ASP A 130 -2.44 -15.01 13.68
C ASP A 130 -3.97 -14.98 13.52
N ALA A 131 -4.48 -16.02 12.87
CA ALA A 131 -5.91 -16.22 12.69
C ALA A 131 -6.55 -16.67 14.01
N ASP A 132 -6.83 -15.72 14.90
CA ASP A 132 -7.75 -15.91 16.02
C ASP A 132 -8.81 -14.80 16.03
N ALA A 133 -9.85 -15.02 15.22
CA ALA A 133 -11.25 -14.65 15.48
C ALA A 133 -12.17 -15.30 14.43
#